data_AF-A0A821CFR2-F1
#
_entry.id   AF-A0A821CFR2-F1
#
_cell.length_a   1.000
_cell.length_b   1.000
_cell.length_c   1.000
_cell.angle_alpha   90.00
_cell.angle_beta   90.00
_cell.angle_gamma   90.00
#
_symmetry.space_group_name_H-M   'P 1'
#
loop_
_entity.id
_entity.type
_entity.pdbx_description
1 polymer ?
#
loop_
_entity_poly.entity_id
_entity_poly.type
_entity_poly.pdbx_seq_one_letter_code
_entity_poly.pdbx_strand_id
1 'polypeptide(L)'
;MSLQFVQIFQDDLIHSMIWKTAYGLATTCILGAAAYAGYRVGAPEKHQTRKHLNPELNEQIKKVVDSLEISDDQLIDIMQMLEEEMNAGLSLSRHQHATVKMFPSYVQNIP
;
A
#
# COMPACT_ATOMS: atom_id res chain seq x y z
N MET A 1 -67.31 -4.23 -19.47
CA MET A 1 -66.42 -3.09 -19.79
C MET A 1 -66.41 -2.07 -18.65
N SER A 2 -66.15 -2.49 -17.41
CA SER A 2 -66.18 -1.61 -16.22
C SER A 2 -64.87 -1.58 -15.43
N LEU A 3 -63.80 -2.18 -15.96
CA LEU A 3 -62.49 -2.28 -15.27
C LEU A 3 -61.40 -1.38 -15.85
N GLN A 4 -61.67 -0.59 -16.91
CA GLN A 4 -60.65 0.29 -17.50
C GLN A 4 -60.65 1.72 -16.95
N PHE A 5 -61.74 2.18 -16.31
CA PHE A 5 -61.83 3.56 -15.81
C PHE A 5 -61.18 3.75 -14.43
N VAL A 6 -61.15 2.70 -13.60
CA VAL A 6 -60.52 2.74 -12.26
C VAL A 6 -59.00 2.63 -12.34
N GLN A 7 -58.45 1.99 -13.39
CA GLN A 7 -57.00 1.86 -13.55
C GLN A 7 -56.34 3.19 -14.01
N ILE A 8 -56.96 3.91 -14.95
CA ILE A 8 -56.39 5.14 -15.53
C ILE A 8 -56.26 6.28 -14.50
N PHE A 9 -57.19 6.41 -13.56
CA PHE A 9 -57.15 7.47 -12.55
C PHE A 9 -56.12 7.22 -11.43
N GLN A 10 -55.69 5.96 -11.26
CA GLN A 10 -54.72 5.57 -10.24
C GLN A 10 -53.28 5.69 -10.75
N ASP A 11 -53.04 5.47 -12.05
CA ASP A 11 -51.71 5.54 -12.68
C ASP A 11 -51.15 6.97 -12.75
N ASP A 12 -51.98 8.00 -13.02
CA ASP A 12 -51.52 9.40 -13.08
C ASP A 12 -51.11 9.96 -11.70
N LEU A 13 -51.83 9.54 -10.66
CA LEU A 13 -51.54 9.94 -9.28
C LEU A 13 -50.28 9.24 -8.76
N ILE A 14 -50.12 7.94 -9.07
CA ILE A 14 -48.94 7.14 -8.73
C ILE A 14 -47.71 7.66 -9.46
N HIS A 15 -47.80 7.99 -10.75
CA HIS A 15 -46.68 8.51 -11.53
C HIS A 15 -46.21 9.89 -11.02
N SER A 16 -47.14 10.76 -10.63
CA SER A 16 -46.82 12.06 -10.02
C SER A 16 -46.17 11.91 -8.63
N MET A 17 -46.65 10.96 -7.81
CA MET A 17 -46.04 10.66 -6.51
C MET A 17 -44.65 10.04 -6.65
N ILE A 18 -44.46 9.10 -7.59
CA ILE A 18 -43.18 8.45 -7.88
C ILE A 18 -42.15 9.47 -8.38
N TRP A 19 -42.54 10.38 -9.27
CA TRP A 19 -41.62 11.41 -9.77
C TRP A 19 -41.21 12.36 -8.63
N LYS A 20 -42.13 12.74 -7.74
CA LYS A 20 -41.80 13.59 -6.58
C LYS A 20 -40.88 12.91 -5.57
N THR A 21 -41.09 11.62 -5.28
CA THR A 21 -40.21 10.85 -4.38
C THR A 21 -38.84 10.56 -5.01
N ALA A 22 -38.80 10.25 -6.31
CA ALA A 22 -37.55 10.04 -7.04
C ALA A 22 -36.69 11.31 -7.08
N TYR A 23 -37.28 12.48 -7.31
CA TYR A 23 -36.56 13.76 -7.29
C TYR A 23 -36.10 14.12 -5.87
N GLY A 24 -36.89 13.80 -4.84
CA GLY A 24 -36.50 13.97 -3.44
C GLY A 24 -35.30 13.08 -3.04
N LEU A 25 -35.28 11.82 -3.46
CA LEU A 25 -34.15 10.92 -3.22
C LEU A 25 -32.90 11.33 -4.00
N ALA A 26 -33.06 11.70 -5.27
CA ALA A 26 -31.93 12.15 -6.08
C ALA A 26 -31.27 13.41 -5.50
N THR A 27 -32.07 14.41 -5.08
CA THR A 27 -31.55 15.66 -4.52
C THR A 27 -30.87 15.46 -3.16
N THR A 28 -31.41 14.60 -2.29
CA THR A 28 -30.77 14.29 -1.00
C THR A 28 -29.47 13.50 -1.18
N CYS A 29 -29.42 12.56 -2.13
CA CYS A 29 -28.18 11.85 -2.48
C CYS A 29 -27.11 12.79 -3.05
N ILE A 30 -27.48 13.71 -3.94
CA ILE A 30 -26.55 14.69 -4.52
C ILE A 30 -26.00 15.63 -3.44
N LEU A 31 -26.86 16.18 -2.58
CA LEU A 31 -26.45 17.05 -1.47
C LEU A 31 -25.58 16.30 -0.45
N GLY A 32 -25.94 15.06 -0.13
CA GLY A 32 -25.17 14.19 0.77
C GLY A 32 -23.78 13.87 0.23
N ALA A 33 -23.69 13.56 -1.07
CA ALA A 33 -22.41 13.32 -1.73
C ALA A 33 -21.54 14.58 -1.76
N ALA A 34 -22.12 15.75 -2.06
CA ALA A 34 -21.41 17.03 -2.05
C ALA A 34 -20.91 17.40 -0.65
N ALA A 35 -21.75 17.23 0.38
CA ALA A 35 -21.37 17.46 1.78
C ALA A 35 -20.27 16.49 2.25
N TYR A 36 -20.35 15.20 1.88
CA TYR A 36 -19.32 14.21 2.21
C TYR A 36 -18.00 14.50 1.49
N ALA A 37 -18.04 14.88 0.22
CA ALA A 37 -16.86 15.30 -0.52
C ALA A 37 -16.21 16.54 0.14
N GLY A 38 -17.02 17.52 0.56
CA GLY A 38 -16.55 18.69 1.31
C GLY A 38 -15.93 18.32 2.66
N TYR A 39 -16.55 17.40 3.41
CA TYR A 39 -15.99 16.90 4.67
C TYR A 39 -14.66 16.17 4.46
N ARG A 40 -14.54 15.37 3.39
CA ARG A 40 -13.29 14.69 3.05
C ARG A 40 -12.17 15.65 2.69
N VAL A 41 -12.49 16.77 2.03
CA VAL A 41 -11.52 17.83 1.68
C VAL A 41 -11.17 18.69 2.89
N GLY A 42 -12.12 18.97 3.77
CA GLY A 42 -11.93 19.77 4.98
C GLY A 42 -11.38 19.01 6.19
N ALA A 43 -11.35 17.68 6.14
CA ALA A 43 -10.74 16.86 7.18
C ALA A 43 -9.24 17.19 7.24
N PRO A 44 -8.73 17.73 8.36
CA PRO A 44 -7.31 18.01 8.48
C PRO A 44 -6.57 16.68 8.41
N GLU A 45 -5.80 16.49 7.36
CA GLU A 45 -4.98 15.32 7.12
C GLU A 45 -3.86 15.28 8.17
N LYS A 46 -4.14 14.74 9.36
CA LYS A 46 -3.22 14.77 10.51
C LYS A 46 -1.91 14.03 10.25
N HIS A 47 -1.91 13.13 9.26
CA HIS A 47 -0.72 12.40 8.82
C HIS A 47 0.27 13.28 8.03
N GLN A 48 -0.21 14.32 7.32
CA GLN A 48 0.62 15.27 6.57
C GLN A 48 1.47 16.14 7.52
N THR A 49 0.91 16.52 8.67
CA THR A 49 1.55 17.44 9.63
C THR A 49 2.83 16.89 10.28
N ARG A 50 3.00 15.56 10.44
CA ARG A 50 4.27 15.00 10.94
C ARG A 50 5.40 15.04 9.90
N LYS A 51 5.08 14.93 8.59
CA LYS A 51 6.07 15.04 7.51
C LYS A 51 6.68 16.44 7.39
N HIS A 52 6.00 17.47 7.89
CA HIS A 52 6.48 18.86 7.84
C HIS A 52 7.17 19.35 9.13
N LEU A 53 7.24 18.52 10.18
CA LEU A 53 7.75 18.96 11.49
C LEU A 53 9.26 19.31 11.47
N ASN A 54 10.02 18.80 10.49
CA ASN A 54 11.36 19.27 10.14
C ASN A 54 11.76 18.76 8.73
N PRO A 55 11.66 19.58 7.67
CA PRO A 55 11.90 19.11 6.30
C PRO A 55 13.36 18.75 6.03
N GLU A 56 14.30 19.49 6.62
CA GLU A 56 15.75 19.25 6.46
C GLU A 56 16.15 17.92 7.10
N LEU A 57 15.68 17.66 8.32
CA LEU A 57 15.93 16.39 9.00
C LEU A 57 15.33 15.21 8.22
N ASN A 58 14.13 15.38 7.66
CA ASN A 58 13.50 14.32 6.88
C ASN A 58 14.26 14.01 5.58
N GLU A 59 14.85 15.03 4.95
CA GLU A 59 15.72 14.83 3.79
C GLU A 59 17.02 14.11 4.18
N GLN A 60 17.64 14.49 5.30
CA GLN A 60 18.83 13.81 5.83
C GLN A 60 18.54 12.34 6.17
N ILE A 61 17.43 12.06 6.84
CA ILE A 61 17.00 10.69 7.15
C ILE A 61 16.78 9.91 5.87
N LYS A 62 16.06 10.49 4.90
CA LYS A 62 15.80 9.83 3.62
C LYS A 62 17.11 9.47 2.92
N LYS A 63 18.07 10.39 2.84
CA LYS A 63 19.39 10.12 2.23
C LYS A 63 20.12 8.96 2.90
N VAL A 64 20.07 8.87 4.24
CA VAL A 64 20.69 7.75 4.98
C VAL A 64 19.95 6.45 4.71
N VAL A 65 18.62 6.45 4.74
CA VAL A 65 17.82 5.25 4.47
C VAL A 65 18.00 4.76 3.04
N ASP A 66 17.99 5.66 2.07
CA ASP A 66 18.22 5.35 0.65
C ASP A 66 19.62 4.74 0.43
N SER A 67 20.62 5.09 1.27
CA SER A 67 21.96 4.48 1.20
C SER A 67 22.04 3.05 1.74
N LEU A 68 21.01 2.60 2.46
CA LEU A 68 20.89 1.24 2.98
C LEU A 68 20.03 0.35 2.06
N GLU A 69 19.40 0.94 1.04
CA GLU A 69 18.69 0.19 0.02
C GLU A 69 19.70 -0.57 -0.85
N ILE A 70 19.49 -1.87 -0.98
CA ILE A 70 20.35 -2.76 -1.76
C ILE A 70 19.51 -3.29 -2.91
N SER A 71 19.96 -3.10 -4.15
CA SER A 71 19.28 -3.63 -5.33
C SER A 71 19.53 -5.13 -5.50
N ASP A 72 18.67 -5.79 -6.27
CA ASP A 72 18.83 -7.22 -6.56
C ASP A 72 20.18 -7.54 -7.23
N ASP A 73 20.65 -6.69 -8.14
CA ASP A 73 21.96 -6.85 -8.78
C ASP A 73 23.11 -6.75 -7.76
N GLN A 74 23.06 -5.78 -6.84
CA GLN A 74 24.05 -5.65 -5.76
C GLN A 74 24.01 -6.86 -4.82
N LEU A 75 22.82 -7.42 -4.57
CA LEU A 75 22.67 -8.61 -3.74
C LEU A 75 23.30 -9.83 -4.42
N ILE A 76 23.11 -9.99 -5.73
CA ILE A 76 23.75 -11.06 -6.52
C ILE A 76 25.27 -10.93 -6.47
N ASP A 77 25.82 -9.72 -6.61
CA ASP A 77 27.26 -9.48 -6.50
C ASP A 77 27.78 -9.85 -5.10
N ILE A 78 27.07 -9.45 -4.04
CA ILE A 78 27.42 -9.82 -2.65
C ILE A 78 27.37 -11.34 -2.47
N MET A 79 26.38 -12.03 -3.04
CA MET A 79 26.29 -13.48 -2.98
C MET A 79 27.49 -14.17 -3.65
N GLN A 80 27.90 -13.69 -4.83
CA GLN A 80 29.07 -14.21 -5.54
C GLN A 80 30.35 -13.99 -4.73
N MET A 81 30.57 -12.78 -4.21
CA MET A 81 31.72 -12.47 -3.35
C MET A 81 31.76 -13.34 -2.10
N LEU A 82 30.61 -13.57 -1.46
CA LEU A 82 30.51 -14.43 -0.30
C LEU A 82 30.86 -15.88 -0.64
N GLU A 83 30.37 -16.39 -1.79
CA GLU A 83 30.69 -17.73 -2.27
C GLU A 83 32.19 -17.92 -2.54
N GLU A 84 32.83 -16.94 -3.18
CA GLU A 84 34.28 -16.94 -3.43
C GLU A 84 35.09 -17.00 -2.12
N GLU A 85 34.74 -16.17 -1.12
CA GLU A 85 35.42 -16.15 0.18
C GLU A 85 35.15 -17.42 1.00
N MET A 86 33.95 -18.01 0.91
CA MET A 86 33.66 -19.32 1.52
C MET A 86 34.53 -20.42 0.90
N ASN A 87 34.64 -20.44 -0.43
CA ASN A 87 35.50 -21.39 -1.15
C ASN A 87 36.98 -21.20 -0.78
N ALA A 88 37.43 -19.95 -0.60
CA ALA A 88 38.77 -19.66 -0.10
C ALA A 88 38.97 -20.15 1.34
N GLY A 89 37.95 -20.01 2.20
CA GLY A 89 37.93 -20.51 3.57
C GLY A 89 38.00 -22.03 3.69
N LEU A 90 37.38 -22.76 2.76
CA LEU A 90 37.44 -24.22 2.69
C LEU A 90 38.75 -24.74 2.06
N SER A 91 39.46 -23.90 1.31
CA SER A 91 40.70 -24.28 0.62
C SER A 91 41.89 -24.34 1.57
N LEU A 92 42.63 -25.45 1.57
CA LEU A 92 43.81 -25.64 2.41
C LEU A 92 44.90 -24.55 2.21
N SER A 93 45.08 -24.08 0.97
CA SER A 93 46.11 -23.09 0.63
C SER A 93 45.72 -21.65 0.97
N ARG A 94 44.43 -21.32 0.88
CA ARG A 94 43.93 -19.94 1.07
C ARG A 94 43.32 -19.69 2.46
N HIS A 95 43.03 -20.75 3.23
CA HIS A 95 42.39 -20.67 4.54
C HIS A 95 43.03 -19.68 5.51
N GLN A 96 44.38 -19.58 5.55
CA GLN A 96 45.07 -18.67 6.46
C GLN A 96 44.79 -17.19 6.17
N HIS A 97 44.57 -16.83 4.90
CA HIS A 97 44.34 -15.45 4.47
C HIS A 97 42.87 -15.16 4.14
N ALA A 98 42.01 -16.17 4.02
CA ALA A 98 40.58 -16.01 3.75
C ALA A 98 39.89 -15.19 4.85
N THR A 99 38.96 -14.32 4.45
CA THR A 99 38.19 -13.48 5.38
C THR A 99 37.15 -14.34 6.11
N VAL A 100 36.49 -15.26 5.38
CA VAL A 100 35.54 -16.22 5.93
C VAL A 100 36.29 -17.53 6.24
N LYS A 101 36.38 -17.91 7.52
CA LYS A 101 37.27 -19.01 7.96
C LYS A 101 36.69 -20.43 7.88
N MET A 102 35.39 -20.62 7.69
CA MET A 102 34.75 -21.95 7.52
C MET A 102 35.26 -23.04 8.49
N PHE A 103 35.26 -22.76 9.80
CA PHE A 103 35.78 -23.70 10.80
C PHE A 103 34.93 -24.98 10.92
N PRO A 104 35.56 -26.15 11.18
CA PRO A 104 34.84 -27.40 11.34
C PRO A 104 34.06 -27.41 12.67
N SER A 105 32.77 -27.77 12.61
CA SER A 105 31.95 -28.01 13.80
C SER A 105 32.05 -29.45 14.33
N TYR A 106 32.63 -30.36 13.53
CA TYR A 106 32.67 -31.80 13.75
C TYR A 106 31.29 -32.49 13.90
N VAL A 107 30.18 -31.75 13.68
CA VAL A 107 28.82 -32.30 13.61
C VAL A 107 28.58 -32.79 12.18
N GLN A 108 28.23 -34.06 12.02
CA GLN A 108 28.12 -34.69 10.71
C GLN A 108 26.74 -34.57 10.09
N ASN A 109 25.66 -34.71 10.88
CA ASN A 109 24.28 -34.60 10.43
C ASN A 109 23.40 -33.98 11.52
N ILE A 110 22.33 -33.32 11.12
CA ILE A 110 21.25 -32.87 12.00
C ILE A 110 20.34 -34.08 12.28
N PRO A 111 19.89 -34.30 13.53
CA PRO A 111 18.98 -35.40 13.87
C PRO A 111 17.63 -35.32 13.14
#